data_AF-A0A354SEM8-F1
#
_entry.id   AF-A0A354SEM8-F1
#
_cell.length_a   1.000
_cell.length_b   1.000
_cell.length_c   1.000
_cell.angle_alpha   90.00
_cell.angle_beta   90.00
_cell.angle_gamma   90.00
#
_symmetry.space_group_name_H-M   'P 1'
#
loop_
_entity.id
_entity.type
_entity.pdbx_description
1 polymer ?
#
loop_
_entity_poly.entity_id
_entity_poly.type
_entity_poly.pdbx_seq_one_letter_code
_entity_poly.pdbx_strand_id
1 'polypeptide(L)'
;MALRGVSTVIDGDRQRVYSVEDAWAHALDRGGLVDFFGSRFSLPRQRILGDLNALQLTAAAWLADEACTAWYPTRGELLIRPRKG
;
A
#
# COMPACT_ATOMS: atom_id res chain seq x y z
N MET A 1 9.87 34.00 -23.01
CA MET A 1 10.74 33.31 -22.03
C MET A 1 10.04 32.03 -21.62
N ALA A 2 10.58 30.88 -22.02
CA ALA A 2 9.91 29.58 -21.98
C ALA A 2 10.12 28.86 -20.66
N LEU A 3 9.06 28.26 -20.11
CA LEU A 3 9.11 27.11 -19.20
C LEU A 3 8.00 26.13 -19.60
N ARG A 4 8.17 25.47 -20.76
CA ARG A 4 7.48 24.22 -21.10
C ARG A 4 8.54 23.12 -21.04
N GLY A 5 8.44 22.20 -20.08
CA GLY A 5 9.36 21.05 -20.08
C GLY A 5 9.44 20.16 -18.85
N VAL A 6 8.66 20.40 -17.77
CA VAL A 6 8.75 19.54 -16.58
C VAL A 6 7.36 19.21 -16.07
N SER A 7 6.73 18.13 -16.57
CA SER A 7 5.59 17.52 -15.84
C SER A 7 5.10 16.17 -16.37
N THR A 8 5.56 15.65 -17.52
CA THR A 8 4.96 14.42 -18.11
C THR A 8 5.79 13.16 -17.90
N VAL A 9 7.13 13.28 -17.85
CA VAL A 9 8.04 12.12 -17.65
C VAL A 9 7.99 11.63 -16.20
N ILE A 10 8.01 12.53 -15.23
CA ILE A 10 7.91 12.21 -13.79
C ILE A 10 6.56 11.55 -13.47
N ASP A 11 5.51 11.94 -14.18
CA ASP A 11 4.15 11.41 -13.98
C ASP A 11 4.03 9.98 -14.53
N GLY A 12 4.64 9.72 -15.69
CA GLY A 12 4.70 8.37 -16.28
C GLY A 12 5.52 7.37 -15.45
N ASP A 13 6.64 7.80 -14.88
CA ASP A 13 7.45 6.93 -14.02
C ASP A 13 6.77 6.65 -12.67
N ARG A 14 6.09 7.65 -12.08
CA ARG A 14 5.25 7.42 -10.90
C ARG A 14 4.10 6.46 -11.18
N GLN A 15 3.43 6.61 -12.32
CA GLN A 15 2.33 5.73 -12.71
C GLN A 15 2.81 4.27 -12.88
N ARG A 16 4.01 4.07 -13.43
CA ARG A 16 4.62 2.75 -13.53
C ARG A 16 4.93 2.15 -12.16
N VAL A 17 5.50 2.95 -11.26
CA VAL A 17 5.77 2.52 -9.87
C VAL A 17 4.48 2.11 -9.18
N TYR A 18 3.44 2.95 -9.22
CA TYR A 18 2.15 2.64 -8.61
C TYR A 18 1.46 1.41 -9.23
N SER A 19 1.56 1.23 -10.55
CA SER A 19 1.00 0.03 -11.18
C SER A 19 1.70 -1.25 -10.75
N VAL A 20 3.00 -1.17 -10.49
CA VAL A 20 3.80 -2.29 -9.99
C VAL A 20 3.44 -2.54 -8.53
N GLU A 21 3.35 -1.50 -7.70
CA GLU A 21 2.90 -1.59 -6.31
C GLU A 21 1.50 -2.22 -6.17
N ASP A 22 0.54 -1.79 -6.99
CA ASP A 22 -0.81 -2.35 -7.01
C ASP A 22 -0.81 -3.84 -7.41
N ALA A 23 0.01 -4.22 -8.40
CA ALA A 23 0.16 -5.61 -8.81
C ALA A 23 0.75 -6.47 -7.68
N TRP A 24 1.75 -5.97 -6.96
CA TRP A 24 2.36 -6.64 -5.82
C TRP A 24 1.41 -6.74 -4.62
N ALA A 25 0.68 -5.67 -4.29
CA ALA A 25 -0.33 -5.69 -3.25
C ALA A 25 -1.42 -6.75 -3.54
N HIS A 26 -1.90 -6.79 -4.78
CA HIS A 26 -2.87 -7.79 -5.22
C HIS A 26 -2.35 -9.23 -5.19
N ALA A 27 -1.08 -9.44 -5.48
CA ALA A 27 -0.44 -10.75 -5.44
C ALA A 27 -0.21 -11.23 -4.00
N LEU A 28 0.16 -10.32 -3.09
CA LEU A 28 0.35 -10.65 -1.68
C LEU A 28 -0.98 -10.96 -0.97
N ASP A 29 -2.04 -10.20 -1.26
CA ASP A 29 -3.38 -10.39 -0.69
C ASP A 29 -4.01 -11.75 -1.03
N ARG A 30 -3.76 -12.22 -2.26
CA ARG A 30 -4.39 -13.45 -2.80
C ARG A 30 -3.46 -14.65 -2.82
N GLY A 31 -2.15 -14.44 -2.76
CA GLY A 31 -1.16 -15.41 -3.18
C GLY A 31 -1.23 -15.65 -4.69
N GLY A 32 -0.25 -16.35 -5.25
CA GLY A 32 -0.25 -16.73 -6.66
C GLY A 32 1.10 -16.60 -7.34
N LEU A 33 1.11 -16.86 -8.65
CA LEU A 33 2.31 -16.77 -9.47
C LEU A 33 2.50 -15.33 -9.97
N VAL A 34 3.62 -14.71 -9.64
CA VAL A 34 4.01 -13.38 -10.12
C VAL A 34 5.15 -13.51 -11.11
N ASP A 35 5.04 -12.83 -12.24
CA ASP A 35 6.15 -12.63 -13.17
C ASP A 35 6.79 -11.27 -12.88
N PHE A 36 8.06 -11.28 -12.47
CA PHE A 36 8.84 -10.09 -12.22
C PHE A 36 10.08 -10.13 -13.10
N PHE A 37 10.07 -9.31 -14.15
CA PHE A 37 11.17 -9.21 -15.13
C PHE A 37 11.62 -10.57 -15.68
N GLY A 38 10.68 -11.45 -16.03
CA GLY A 38 10.96 -12.78 -16.59
C GLY A 38 11.26 -13.86 -15.54
N SER A 39 11.26 -13.52 -14.26
CA SER A 39 11.36 -14.47 -13.16
C SER A 39 9.96 -14.76 -12.60
N ARG A 40 9.59 -16.04 -12.53
CA ARG A 40 8.31 -16.48 -11.95
C ARG A 40 8.48 -16.89 -10.50
N PHE A 41 7.79 -16.22 -9.60
CA PHE A 41 7.77 -16.52 -8.17
C PHE A 41 6.38 -16.99 -7.75
N SER A 42 6.32 -18.06 -6.95
CA SER A 42 5.08 -18.46 -6.28
C SER A 42 5.03 -17.77 -4.91
N LEU A 43 4.08 -16.85 -4.75
CA LEU A 43 3.86 -16.17 -3.48
C LEU A 43 2.80 -16.93 -2.68
N PRO A 44 3.12 -17.39 -1.46
CA PRO A 44 2.08 -17.88 -0.56
C PRO A 44 1.12 -16.73 -0.26
N ARG A 45 -0.16 -17.05 -0.07
CA ARG A 45 -1.14 -16.04 0.35
C ARG A 45 -0.76 -15.53 1.72
N GLN A 46 -0.23 -14.32 1.79
CA GLN A 46 0.12 -13.69 3.04
C GLN A 46 -1.05 -12.81 3.48
N ARG A 47 -1.96 -13.38 4.29
CA ARG A 47 -2.85 -12.56 5.12
C ARG A 47 -2.01 -12.02 6.27
N ILE A 48 -1.09 -11.08 5.99
CA ILE A 48 -0.16 -10.51 6.99
C ILE A 48 -0.93 -10.00 8.21
N LEU A 49 -2.14 -9.48 7.97
CA LEU A 49 -3.01 -8.92 8.99
C LEU A 49 -4.27 -9.77 9.21
N GLY A 50 -4.30 -11.01 8.73
CA GLY A 50 -5.39 -11.95 9.00
C GLY A 50 -6.74 -11.50 8.46
N ASP A 51 -7.63 -11.06 9.35
CA ASP A 51 -8.98 -10.58 9.08
C ASP A 51 -9.16 -9.08 9.36
N LEU A 52 -10.35 -8.55 9.08
CA LEU A 52 -10.64 -7.13 9.25
C LEU A 52 -10.47 -6.68 10.72
N ASN A 53 -10.76 -7.56 11.67
CA ASN A 53 -10.65 -7.24 13.09
C ASN A 53 -9.18 -7.13 13.52
N ALA A 54 -8.34 -8.06 13.06
CA ALA A 54 -6.90 -7.98 13.25
C ALA A 54 -6.31 -6.73 12.59
N LEU A 55 -6.77 -6.35 11.38
CA LEU A 55 -6.39 -5.08 10.74
C LEU A 55 -6.73 -3.86 11.61
N GLN A 56 -7.96 -3.84 12.13
CA GLN A 56 -8.47 -2.76 12.97
C GLN A 56 -7.66 -2.62 14.27
N LEU A 57 -7.32 -3.74 14.90
CA LEU A 57 -6.51 -3.78 16.13
C LEU A 57 -5.06 -3.34 15.88
N THR A 58 -4.44 -3.79 14.78
CA THR A 58 -3.08 -3.37 14.45
C THR A 58 -3.01 -1.88 14.16
N ALA A 59 -3.98 -1.34 13.42
CA ALA A 59 -4.05 0.10 13.17
C ALA A 59 -4.25 0.91 14.45
N ALA A 60 -5.12 0.46 15.36
CA ALA A 60 -5.29 1.09 16.65
C ALA A 60 -4.00 1.09 17.47
N ALA A 61 -3.25 -0.02 17.46
CA ALA A 61 -1.96 -0.13 18.14
C ALA A 61 -0.91 0.83 17.56
N TRP A 62 -0.82 0.96 16.23
CA TRP A 62 0.06 1.93 15.58
C TRP A 62 -0.33 3.37 15.89
N LEU A 63 -1.62 3.68 15.89
CA LEU A 63 -2.08 5.01 16.27
C LEU A 63 -1.83 5.29 17.75
N ALA A 64 -1.77 4.29 18.62
CA ALA A 64 -1.42 4.47 20.02
C ALA A 64 0.09 4.64 20.27
N ASP A 65 0.94 4.37 19.27
CA ASP A 65 2.39 4.50 19.37
C ASP A 65 2.80 5.96 19.68
N GLU A 66 3.80 6.10 20.55
CA GLU A 66 4.24 7.41 21.06
C GLU A 66 4.88 8.26 19.96
N ALA A 67 5.64 7.64 19.03
CA ALA A 67 6.21 8.34 17.89
C ALA A 67 5.10 8.79 16.92
N CYS A 68 4.11 7.93 16.66
CA CYS A 68 2.93 8.33 15.89
C CYS A 68 2.20 9.51 16.55
N THR A 69 2.12 9.51 17.88
CA THR A 69 1.49 10.59 18.65
C THR A 69 2.22 11.91 18.53
N ALA A 70 3.54 11.89 18.66
CA ALA A 70 4.37 13.07 18.57
C ALA A 70 4.31 13.70 17.16
N TRP A 71 4.25 12.88 16.11
CA TRP A 71 4.22 13.35 14.73
C TRP A 71 2.81 13.80 14.29
N TYR A 72 1.77 13.16 14.81
CA TYR A 72 0.37 13.41 14.42
C TYR A 72 -0.53 13.60 15.66
N PRO A 73 -0.43 14.74 16.35
CA PRO A 73 -1.13 14.97 17.62
C PRO A 73 -2.65 15.13 17.47
N THR A 74 -3.15 15.54 16.29
CA THR A 74 -4.58 15.75 16.02
C THR A 74 -5.27 14.57 15.31
N ARG A 75 -4.65 13.39 15.30
CA ARG A 75 -5.23 12.22 14.63
C ARG A 75 -6.53 11.77 15.30
N GLY A 76 -7.52 11.44 14.49
CA GLY A 76 -8.76 10.81 14.92
C GLY A 76 -8.66 9.29 14.92
N GLU A 77 -9.78 8.63 15.25
CA GLU A 77 -9.90 7.18 15.10
C GLU A 77 -9.88 6.77 13.62
N LEU A 78 -9.12 5.72 13.29
CA LEU A 78 -9.12 5.14 11.95
C LEU A 78 -10.08 3.96 11.91
N LEU A 79 -11.15 4.07 11.11
CA LEU A 79 -12.07 2.97 10.87
C LEU A 79 -11.75 2.29 9.54
N ILE A 80 -11.32 1.03 9.62
CA ILE A 80 -10.99 0.22 8.46
C ILE A 80 -12.25 -0.50 7.99
N ARG A 81 -12.49 -0.46 6.67
CA ARG A 81 -13.64 -1.10 6.05
C ARG A 81 -13.19 -1.95 4.85
N PRO A 82 -13.88 -3.05 4.55
CA PRO A 82 -13.61 -3.79 3.33
C PRO A 82 -13.88 -2.87 2.13
N ARG A 83 -12.99 -2.91 1.14
CA ARG A 83 -13.20 -2.22 -0.13
C ARG A 83 -14.47 -2.79 -0.76
N LYS A 84 -15.43 -1.93 -1.11
CA LYS A 84 -16.53 -2.35 -1.99
C LYS A 84 -15.92 -2.69 -3.35
N GLY A 85 -16.14 -3.92 -3.79
CA GLY A 85 -15.78 -4.39 -5.13
C GLY A 85 -16.52 -3.61 -6.20
#